data_AF-A0A7S3GZL7-F1
#
_entry.id   AF-A0A7S3GZL7-F1
#
_cell.length_a   1.000
_cell.length_b   1.000
_cell.length_c   1.000
_cell.angle_alpha   90.00
_cell.angle_beta   90.00
_cell.angle_gamma   90.00
#
_symmetry.space_group_name_H-M   'P 1'
#
loop_
_entity.id
_entity.type
_entity.pdbx_description
1 polymer ?
#
loop_
_entity_poly.entity_id
_entity_poly.type
_entity_poly.pdbx_seq_one_letter_code
_entity_poly.pdbx_strand_id
1 'polypeptide(L)'
;TISKDAFVAFVGKLPKAEGEKEDETLSDEDLARAFAVLDEEKTGGVPSETFVALLRSMMKVVKDVALTGTLSLQDSKSLRRLEAGEALEVLEGPVKEGELTRVRGRAVQDGQEGWVTVAGNQGSIFLKEGGSTFKIVKETILTECFEIDAPPSEVRKIKESTRKLKLGELVEVREWGKKQEGTGLTRMKCKVRSDGLVGWIT
;
A
#
# COMPACT_ATOMS: atom_id res chain seq x y z
N THR A 1 14.35 -11.02 7.21
CA THR A 1 14.85 -9.67 6.92
C THR A 1 15.65 -9.71 5.64
N ILE A 2 15.40 -8.77 4.73
CA ILE A 2 16.07 -8.61 3.45
C ILE A 2 17.24 -7.67 3.65
N SER A 3 18.46 -8.17 3.41
CA SER A 3 19.68 -7.36 3.41
C SER A 3 19.82 -6.56 2.12
N LYS A 4 20.74 -5.60 2.12
CA LYS A 4 21.10 -4.84 0.91
C LYS A 4 21.50 -5.78 -0.24
N ASP A 5 22.37 -6.75 0.04
CA ASP A 5 22.87 -7.68 -0.99
C ASP A 5 21.74 -8.56 -1.56
N ALA A 6 20.82 -9.01 -0.70
CA ALA A 6 19.65 -9.77 -1.14
C ALA A 6 18.71 -8.91 -2.00
N PHE A 7 18.55 -7.63 -1.66
CA PHE A 7 17.78 -6.68 -2.47
C PHE A 7 18.42 -6.44 -3.84
N VAL A 8 19.73 -6.18 -3.90
CA VAL A 8 20.47 -6.01 -5.16
C VAL A 8 20.33 -7.26 -6.04
N ALA A 9 20.53 -8.45 -5.47
CA ALA A 9 20.38 -9.70 -6.19
C ALA A 9 18.94 -9.98 -6.66
N PHE A 10 17.94 -9.50 -5.91
CA PHE A 10 16.53 -9.58 -6.32
C PHE A 10 16.23 -8.66 -7.50
N VAL A 11 16.62 -7.39 -7.42
CA VAL A 11 16.38 -6.40 -8.50
C VAL A 11 17.10 -6.82 -9.79
N GLY A 12 18.32 -7.33 -9.70
CA GLY A 12 19.05 -7.84 -10.87
C GLY A 12 18.43 -9.05 -11.57
N LYS A 13 17.43 -9.71 -10.96
CA LYS A 13 16.67 -10.83 -11.54
C LYS A 13 15.30 -10.40 -12.06
N LEU A 14 14.88 -9.16 -11.82
CA LEU A 14 13.58 -8.69 -12.31
C LEU A 14 13.62 -8.63 -13.85
N PRO A 15 12.52 -9.00 -14.52
CA PRO A 15 12.41 -8.75 -15.94
C PRO A 15 12.47 -7.24 -16.20
N LYS A 16 13.08 -6.85 -17.33
CA LYS A 16 13.03 -5.45 -17.78
C LYS A 16 11.58 -5.03 -17.98
N ALA A 17 11.26 -3.79 -17.60
CA ALA A 17 9.94 -3.25 -17.82
C ALA A 17 9.66 -3.11 -19.33
N GLU A 18 8.40 -3.25 -19.72
CA GLU A 18 7.99 -3.12 -21.11
C GLU A 18 8.25 -1.66 -21.59
N GLY A 19 9.15 -1.50 -22.57
CA GLY A 19 9.57 -0.19 -23.09
C GLY A 19 10.84 0.40 -22.45
N GLU A 20 11.49 -0.31 -21.52
CA GLU A 20 12.76 0.08 -20.93
C GLU A 20 13.90 -0.02 -21.96
N LYS A 21 14.71 1.03 -22.11
CA LYS A 21 15.82 1.06 -23.08
C LYS A 21 16.96 0.16 -22.61
N GLU A 22 17.67 -0.48 -23.54
CA GLU A 22 18.73 -1.44 -23.20
C GLU A 22 19.86 -0.86 -22.33
N ASP A 23 20.15 0.44 -22.44
CA ASP A 23 21.23 1.14 -21.74
C ASP A 23 20.84 1.71 -20.35
N GLU A 24 19.57 1.65 -19.94
CA GLU A 24 19.16 2.07 -18.59
C GLU A 24 19.39 0.93 -17.61
N THR A 25 20.63 0.82 -17.13
CA THR A 25 21.01 -0.13 -16.06
C THR A 25 21.10 0.61 -14.73
N LEU A 26 20.46 0.07 -13.69
CA LEU A 26 20.60 0.57 -12.32
C LEU A 26 21.99 0.19 -11.79
N SER A 27 22.78 1.18 -11.38
CA SER A 27 24.08 0.93 -10.77
C SER A 27 23.93 0.42 -9.33
N ASP A 28 24.99 -0.18 -8.78
CA ASP A 28 25.03 -0.58 -7.37
C ASP A 28 24.82 0.62 -6.42
N GLU A 29 25.23 1.82 -6.83
CA GLU A 29 25.00 3.04 -6.08
C GLU A 29 23.52 3.44 -6.08
N ASP A 30 22.83 3.31 -7.22
CA ASP A 30 21.38 3.55 -7.32
C ASP A 30 20.60 2.57 -6.45
N LEU A 31 20.97 1.28 -6.49
CA LEU A 31 20.34 0.25 -5.67
C LEU A 31 20.65 0.45 -4.18
N ALA A 32 21.84 0.93 -3.83
CA ALA A 32 22.17 1.28 -2.45
C ALA A 32 21.32 2.44 -1.94
N ARG A 33 21.11 3.48 -2.77
CA ARG A 33 20.23 4.61 -2.43
C ARG A 33 18.78 4.15 -2.31
N ALA A 34 18.30 3.30 -3.22
CA ALA A 34 16.96 2.72 -3.14
C ALA A 34 16.77 1.88 -1.87
N PHE A 35 17.73 1.01 -1.53
CA PHE A 35 17.67 0.21 -0.32
C PHE A 35 17.63 1.07 0.95
N ALA A 36 18.40 2.17 0.99
CA ALA A 36 18.38 3.09 2.13
C ALA A 36 17.01 3.79 2.34
N VAL A 37 16.20 3.92 1.29
CA VAL A 37 14.81 4.39 1.40
C VAL A 37 13.91 3.32 2.03
N LEU A 38 14.18 2.05 1.77
CA LEU A 38 13.42 0.91 2.30
C LEU A 38 13.80 0.59 3.76
N ASP A 39 15.08 0.72 4.12
CA ASP A 39 15.59 0.58 5.50
C ASP A 39 15.32 1.86 6.32
N GLU A 40 14.03 2.21 6.45
CA GLU A 40 13.56 3.43 7.12
C GLU A 40 14.04 3.52 8.59
N GLU A 41 14.21 2.36 9.23
CA GLU A 41 14.68 2.23 10.61
C GLU A 41 16.22 2.15 10.73
N LYS A 42 16.95 2.14 9.60
CA LYS A 42 18.42 2.09 9.51
C LYS A 42 19.03 0.91 10.27
N THR A 43 18.38 -0.25 10.18
CA THR A 43 18.81 -1.46 10.89
C THR A 43 19.77 -2.33 10.07
N GLY A 44 20.04 -1.94 8.82
CA GLY A 44 20.81 -2.73 7.86
C GLY A 44 19.98 -3.83 7.18
N GLY A 45 18.66 -3.85 7.42
CA GLY A 45 17.77 -4.87 6.89
C GLY A 45 16.29 -4.48 6.93
N VAL A 46 15.53 -4.91 5.93
CA VAL A 46 14.10 -4.63 5.84
C VAL A 46 13.31 -5.89 6.19
N PRO A 47 12.37 -5.89 7.15
CA PRO A 47 11.49 -7.03 7.38
C PRO A 47 10.76 -7.42 6.10
N SER A 48 10.60 -8.72 5.82
CA SER A 48 10.03 -9.19 4.55
C SER A 48 8.61 -8.65 4.33
N GLU A 49 7.82 -8.55 5.41
CA GLU A 49 6.46 -8.00 5.37
C GLU A 49 6.46 -6.52 4.96
N THR A 50 7.39 -5.72 5.50
CA THR A 50 7.58 -4.31 5.12
C THR A 50 8.00 -4.19 3.66
N PHE A 51 8.95 -5.02 3.22
CA PHE A 51 9.40 -5.00 1.83
C PHE A 51 8.28 -5.36 0.85
N VAL A 52 7.51 -6.41 1.14
CA VAL A 52 6.35 -6.80 0.34
C VAL A 52 5.32 -5.67 0.34
N ALA A 53 5.01 -5.07 1.48
CA ALA A 53 4.04 -3.98 1.57
C ALA A 53 4.43 -2.77 0.71
N LEU A 54 5.72 -2.48 0.58
CA LEU A 54 6.24 -1.37 -0.24
C LEU A 54 6.22 -1.67 -1.75
N LEU A 55 6.21 -2.94 -2.15
CA LEU A 55 6.19 -3.37 -3.55
C LEU A 55 4.78 -3.65 -4.10
N ARG A 56 3.75 -3.62 -3.25
CA ARG A 56 2.36 -3.84 -3.69
C ARG A 56 1.95 -2.76 -4.69
N SER A 57 1.46 -3.18 -5.85
CA SER A 57 0.83 -2.28 -6.80
C SER A 57 -0.57 -1.93 -6.30
N MET A 58 -0.73 -0.73 -5.77
CA MET A 58 -2.01 -0.25 -5.24
C MET A 58 -2.70 0.67 -6.25
N MET A 59 -4.01 0.51 -6.39
CA MET A 59 -4.88 1.43 -7.09
C MET A 59 -6.00 1.96 -6.19
N LYS A 60 -6.40 3.20 -6.43
CA LYS A 60 -7.55 3.85 -5.82
C LYS A 60 -8.74 3.82 -6.76
N VAL A 61 -9.89 3.43 -6.24
CA VAL A 61 -11.18 3.58 -6.91
C VAL A 61 -11.55 5.07 -6.91
N VAL A 62 -11.68 5.68 -8.09
CA VAL A 62 -12.04 7.10 -8.26
C VAL A 62 -13.49 7.29 -8.69
N LYS A 63 -14.13 6.21 -9.15
CA LYS A 63 -15.55 6.14 -9.48
C LYS A 63 -16.03 4.73 -9.20
N ASP A 64 -17.25 4.60 -8.67
CA ASP A 64 -17.78 3.29 -8.34
C ASP A 64 -17.74 2.34 -9.54
N VAL A 65 -17.33 1.10 -9.28
CA VAL A 65 -17.08 0.11 -10.33
C VAL A 65 -17.42 -1.29 -9.83
N ALA A 66 -17.89 -2.15 -10.73
CA ALA A 66 -18.17 -3.54 -10.40
C ALA A 66 -16.87 -4.35 -10.30
N LEU A 67 -16.74 -5.13 -9.24
CA LEU A 67 -15.81 -6.24 -9.13
C LEU A 67 -16.50 -7.48 -9.70
N THR A 68 -15.89 -8.17 -10.64
CA THR A 68 -16.47 -9.34 -11.31
C THR A 68 -15.59 -10.58 -11.16
N GLY A 69 -16.18 -11.77 -11.32
CA GLY A 69 -15.45 -13.03 -11.06
C GLY A 69 -14.41 -13.41 -12.12
N THR A 70 -14.54 -12.93 -13.34
CA THR A 70 -13.74 -13.36 -14.50
C THR A 70 -13.30 -12.16 -15.35
N LEU A 71 -12.26 -12.37 -16.17
CA LEU A 71 -11.74 -11.37 -17.10
C LEU A 71 -12.78 -11.01 -18.17
N SER A 72 -13.62 -11.94 -18.63
CA SER A 72 -14.70 -11.66 -19.60
C SER A 72 -15.89 -11.02 -18.89
N LEU A 73 -16.33 -9.82 -19.30
CA LEU A 73 -17.58 -9.22 -18.79
C LEU A 73 -18.83 -10.00 -19.23
N GLN A 74 -18.78 -10.67 -20.39
CA GLN A 74 -19.92 -11.45 -20.92
C GLN A 74 -20.20 -12.69 -20.07
N ASP A 75 -19.14 -13.33 -19.56
CA ASP A 75 -19.23 -14.57 -18.78
C ASP A 75 -19.10 -14.31 -17.26
N SER A 76 -19.05 -13.05 -16.84
CA SER A 76 -18.82 -12.67 -15.45
C SER A 76 -20.11 -12.45 -14.67
N LYS A 77 -20.08 -12.88 -13.41
CA LYS A 77 -21.01 -12.37 -12.39
C LYS A 77 -20.35 -11.21 -11.64
N SER A 78 -21.15 -10.20 -11.32
CA SER A 78 -20.73 -9.18 -10.35
C SER A 78 -20.65 -9.81 -8.97
N LEU A 79 -19.48 -9.69 -8.33
CA LEU A 79 -19.23 -10.15 -6.97
C LEU A 79 -19.70 -9.08 -5.98
N ARG A 80 -19.28 -7.83 -6.20
CA ARG A 80 -19.76 -6.66 -5.49
C ARG A 80 -19.45 -5.37 -6.25
N ARG A 81 -19.94 -4.24 -5.72
CA ARG A 81 -19.56 -2.90 -6.16
C ARG A 81 -18.44 -2.37 -5.26
N LEU A 82 -17.38 -1.87 -5.87
CA LEU A 82 -16.36 -1.06 -5.20
C LEU A 82 -16.79 0.41 -5.24
N GLU A 83 -16.65 1.10 -4.13
CA GLU A 83 -17.02 2.50 -3.97
C GLU A 83 -15.84 3.44 -4.22
N ALA A 84 -16.12 4.65 -4.71
CA ALA A 84 -15.10 5.68 -4.84
C ALA A 84 -14.42 5.96 -3.48
N GLY A 85 -13.09 5.88 -3.46
CA GLY A 85 -12.29 6.02 -2.25
C GLY A 85 -11.67 4.70 -1.77
N GLU A 86 -12.22 3.55 -2.17
CA GLU A 86 -11.66 2.24 -1.83
C GLU A 86 -10.27 2.03 -2.45
N ALA A 87 -9.47 1.19 -1.79
CA ALA A 87 -8.14 0.77 -2.25
C ALA A 87 -8.17 -0.69 -2.72
N LEU A 88 -7.43 -0.96 -3.79
CA LEU A 88 -7.33 -2.27 -4.44
C LEU A 88 -5.85 -2.61 -4.65
N GLU A 89 -5.43 -3.78 -4.19
CA GLU A 89 -4.13 -4.36 -4.54
C GLU A 89 -4.25 -5.06 -5.89
N VAL A 90 -3.44 -4.67 -6.88
CA VAL A 90 -3.38 -5.32 -8.19
C VAL A 90 -2.56 -6.60 -8.08
N LEU A 91 -3.19 -7.72 -8.44
CA LEU A 91 -2.59 -9.05 -8.45
C LEU A 91 -2.18 -9.49 -9.85
N GLU A 92 -2.89 -8.99 -10.88
CA GLU A 92 -2.65 -9.35 -12.28
C GLU A 92 -3.08 -8.21 -13.22
N GLY A 93 -2.37 -8.08 -14.34
CA GLY A 93 -2.64 -7.11 -15.38
C GLY A 93 -1.71 -5.88 -15.33
N PRO A 94 -1.95 -4.89 -16.20
CA PRO A 94 -3.16 -4.68 -17.01
C PRO A 94 -3.34 -5.70 -18.15
N VAL A 95 -4.59 -6.10 -18.41
CA VAL A 95 -5.01 -6.95 -19.54
C VAL A 95 -6.05 -6.22 -20.37
N LYS A 96 -5.91 -6.25 -21.71
CA LYS A 96 -6.90 -5.69 -22.63
C LYS A 96 -8.03 -6.69 -22.89
N GLU A 97 -9.27 -6.25 -22.72
CA GLU A 97 -10.49 -6.99 -23.06
C GLU A 97 -11.32 -6.11 -24.02
N GLY A 98 -11.13 -6.30 -25.33
CA GLY A 98 -11.68 -5.39 -26.34
C GLY A 98 -11.11 -3.97 -26.16
N GLU A 99 -11.99 -3.01 -25.89
CA GLU A 99 -11.62 -1.61 -25.61
C GLU A 99 -11.37 -1.33 -24.12
N LEU A 100 -11.59 -2.32 -23.24
CA LEU A 100 -11.42 -2.17 -21.80
C LEU A 100 -10.01 -2.55 -21.39
N THR A 101 -9.48 -1.82 -20.40
CA THR A 101 -8.29 -2.27 -19.65
C THR A 101 -8.76 -2.79 -18.30
N ARG A 102 -8.38 -4.02 -17.98
CA ARG A 102 -8.80 -4.70 -16.75
C ARG A 102 -7.60 -5.14 -15.93
N VAL A 103 -7.80 -5.19 -14.63
CA VAL A 103 -6.85 -5.76 -13.68
C VAL A 103 -7.58 -6.75 -12.80
N ARG A 104 -6.90 -7.80 -12.38
CA ARG A 104 -7.36 -8.62 -11.25
C ARG A 104 -6.77 -8.01 -10.00
N GLY A 105 -7.62 -7.77 -9.01
CA GLY A 105 -7.17 -7.20 -7.75
C GLY A 105 -7.92 -7.75 -6.55
N ARG A 106 -7.37 -7.44 -5.37
CA ARG A 106 -7.94 -7.73 -4.07
C ARG A 106 -8.37 -6.42 -3.40
N ALA A 107 -9.63 -6.31 -3.05
CA ALA A 107 -10.12 -5.15 -2.32
C ALA A 107 -9.55 -5.15 -0.89
N VAL A 108 -9.01 -4.02 -0.44
CA VAL A 108 -8.39 -3.90 0.89
C VAL A 108 -9.44 -4.02 2.00
N GLN A 109 -10.65 -3.55 1.74
CA GLN A 109 -11.71 -3.45 2.75
C GLN A 109 -12.22 -4.80 3.25
N ASP A 110 -12.33 -5.80 2.36
CA ASP A 110 -12.94 -7.09 2.65
C ASP A 110 -12.13 -8.29 2.15
N GLY A 111 -11.02 -8.06 1.45
CA GLY A 111 -10.19 -9.12 0.88
C GLY A 111 -10.81 -9.80 -0.35
N GLN A 112 -11.94 -9.33 -0.88
CA GLN A 112 -12.58 -9.96 -2.03
C GLN A 112 -11.71 -9.74 -3.28
N GLU A 113 -11.35 -10.85 -3.93
CA GLU A 113 -10.66 -10.83 -5.21
C GLU A 113 -11.62 -10.87 -6.38
N GLY A 114 -11.22 -10.20 -7.47
CA GLY A 114 -11.91 -10.25 -8.74
C GLY A 114 -11.29 -9.34 -9.79
N TRP A 115 -11.95 -9.25 -10.93
CA TRP A 115 -11.58 -8.40 -12.04
C TRP A 115 -12.32 -7.09 -12.02
N VAL A 116 -11.62 -6.00 -12.33
CA VAL A 116 -12.17 -4.65 -12.32
C VAL A 116 -11.63 -3.88 -13.52
N THR A 117 -12.48 -3.02 -14.07
CA THR A 117 -12.13 -2.15 -15.20
C THR A 117 -11.35 -0.94 -14.69
N VAL A 118 -10.17 -0.70 -15.26
CA VAL A 118 -9.34 0.50 -14.99
C VAL A 118 -9.93 1.71 -15.71
N ALA A 119 -10.14 1.56 -17.02
CA ALA A 119 -10.72 2.57 -17.90
C ALA A 119 -11.75 1.94 -18.84
N GLY A 120 -12.89 2.62 -19.00
CA GLY A 120 -13.99 2.23 -19.87
C GLY A 120 -13.82 2.76 -21.30
N ASN A 121 -14.62 2.21 -22.23
CA ASN A 121 -14.64 2.56 -23.66
C ASN A 121 -14.99 4.03 -23.96
N GLN A 122 -15.69 4.73 -23.06
CA GLN A 122 -16.07 6.13 -23.23
C GLN A 122 -15.17 7.12 -22.46
N GLY A 123 -13.90 6.75 -22.22
CA GLY A 123 -12.94 7.61 -21.52
C GLY A 123 -13.18 7.76 -20.01
N SER A 124 -14.11 6.98 -19.43
CA SER A 124 -14.30 6.93 -17.97
C SER A 124 -13.11 6.24 -17.31
N ILE A 125 -12.52 6.87 -16.30
CA ILE A 125 -11.46 6.29 -15.46
C ILE A 125 -12.09 5.86 -14.13
N PHE A 126 -11.96 4.58 -13.77
CA PHE A 126 -12.50 4.01 -12.54
C PHE A 126 -11.40 3.76 -11.51
N LEU A 127 -10.18 3.44 -11.96
CA LEU A 127 -9.02 3.22 -11.10
C LEU A 127 -7.90 4.19 -11.47
N LYS A 128 -7.19 4.71 -10.47
CA LYS A 128 -5.94 5.45 -10.62
C LYS A 128 -4.88 4.84 -9.73
N GLU A 129 -3.61 4.96 -10.10
CA GLU A 129 -2.49 4.58 -9.24
C GLU A 129 -2.58 5.26 -7.87
N GLY A 130 -2.22 4.51 -6.82
CA GLY A 130 -2.23 4.97 -5.43
C GLY A 130 -3.24 4.25 -4.57
N GLY A 131 -3.82 4.95 -3.58
CA GLY A 131 -4.72 4.33 -2.60
C GLY A 131 -4.04 3.93 -1.30
N SER A 132 -2.70 3.93 -1.25
CA SER A 132 -1.91 3.78 -0.02
C SER A 132 -1.62 5.11 0.71
N THR A 133 -2.08 6.24 0.17
CA THR A 133 -1.92 7.56 0.83
C THR A 133 -3.24 8.04 1.41
N PHE A 134 -3.23 8.35 2.71
CA PHE A 134 -4.36 8.86 3.45
C PHE A 134 -4.11 10.30 3.90
N LYS A 135 -5.18 11.07 4.00
CA LYS A 135 -5.16 12.43 4.55
C LYS A 135 -5.75 12.39 5.95
N ILE A 136 -5.07 13.00 6.90
CA ILE A 136 -5.59 13.17 8.25
C ILE A 136 -6.80 14.12 8.21
N VAL A 137 -7.97 13.58 8.57
CA VAL A 137 -9.25 14.33 8.63
C VAL A 137 -9.72 14.60 10.06
N LYS A 138 -9.07 13.98 11.04
CA LYS A 138 -9.23 14.23 12.47
C LYS A 138 -7.85 14.15 13.12
N GLU A 139 -7.52 15.09 14.00
CA GLU A 139 -6.22 15.08 14.68
C GLU A 139 -6.02 13.77 15.45
N THR A 140 -4.84 13.17 15.31
CA THR A 140 -4.52 11.84 15.87
C THR A 140 -3.06 11.82 16.33
N ILE A 141 -2.72 10.92 17.26
CA ILE A 141 -1.35 10.79 17.79
C ILE A 141 -0.66 9.65 17.06
N LEU A 142 0.56 9.90 16.57
CA LEU A 142 1.43 8.88 16.00
C LEU A 142 2.20 8.19 17.14
N THR A 143 1.79 6.98 17.50
CA THR A 143 2.44 6.19 18.54
C THR A 143 3.48 5.23 17.96
N GLU A 144 4.51 4.89 18.73
CA GLU A 144 5.53 3.93 18.27
C GLU A 144 5.00 2.49 18.26
N CYS A 145 4.07 2.16 19.18
CA CYS A 145 3.53 0.80 19.36
C CYS A 145 2.06 0.69 18.94
N PHE A 146 1.66 -0.54 18.57
CA PHE A 146 0.28 -0.90 18.22
C PHE A 146 -0.63 -0.96 19.46
N GLU A 147 -0.11 -1.41 20.60
CA GLU A 147 -0.85 -1.46 21.85
C GLU A 147 -0.77 -0.11 22.60
N ILE A 148 -1.92 0.43 23.03
CA ILE A 148 -2.02 1.72 23.75
C ILE A 148 -2.75 1.63 25.10
N ASP A 149 -3.25 0.46 25.45
CA ASP A 149 -3.97 0.18 26.70
C ASP A 149 -3.14 -0.66 27.69
N ALA A 150 -1.81 -0.66 27.52
CA ALA A 150 -0.92 -1.39 28.42
C ALA A 150 -1.07 -0.89 29.88
N PRO A 151 -1.07 -1.81 30.87
CA PRO A 151 -1.20 -1.44 32.27
C PRO A 151 -0.05 -0.51 32.71
N PRO A 152 -0.25 0.37 33.71
CA PRO A 152 0.73 1.40 34.12
C PRO A 152 2.14 0.89 34.44
N SER A 153 2.30 -0.39 34.79
CA SER A 153 3.58 -1.07 35.01
C SER A 153 4.43 -1.23 33.74
N GLU A 154 3.80 -1.27 32.55
CA GLU A 154 4.45 -1.47 31.25
C GLU A 154 4.58 -0.18 30.45
N VAL A 155 3.76 0.83 30.75
CA VAL A 155 3.81 2.18 30.16
C VAL A 155 5.21 2.82 30.28
N ARG A 156 5.98 2.49 31.33
CA ARG A 156 7.36 2.99 31.51
C ARG A 156 8.35 2.56 30.42
N LYS A 157 8.02 1.56 29.59
CA LYS A 157 8.85 1.11 28.46
C LYS A 157 8.31 1.56 27.10
N ILE A 158 7.08 2.05 27.02
CA ILE A 158 6.48 2.54 25.79
C ILE A 158 6.92 4.00 25.63
N LYS A 159 7.87 4.23 24.74
CA LYS A 159 8.22 5.58 24.31
C LYS A 159 7.08 6.06 23.40
N GLU A 160 6.05 6.65 23.97
CA GLU A 160 4.99 7.25 23.18
C GLU A 160 5.54 8.49 22.48
N SER A 161 5.75 8.38 21.16
CA SER A 161 5.92 9.55 20.33
C SER A 161 4.73 10.50 20.56
N THR A 162 4.98 11.70 21.07
CA THR A 162 3.97 12.74 21.30
C THR A 162 3.57 13.48 20.02
N ARG A 163 3.96 12.94 18.86
CA ARG A 163 3.74 13.55 17.56
C ARG A 163 2.25 13.54 17.24
N LYS A 164 1.61 14.69 17.43
CA LYS A 164 0.22 14.94 17.03
C LYS A 164 0.17 15.33 15.55
N LEU A 165 -0.54 14.54 14.75
CA LEU A 165 -0.80 14.83 13.34
C LEU A 165 -2.02 15.73 13.20
N LYS A 166 -1.88 16.79 12.41
CA LYS A 166 -2.89 17.81 12.14
C LYS A 166 -3.70 17.47 10.89
N LEU A 167 -4.85 18.13 10.79
CA LEU A 167 -5.71 18.05 9.61
C LEU A 167 -4.93 18.40 8.34
N GLY A 168 -5.08 17.57 7.31
CA GLY A 168 -4.44 17.76 6.02
C GLY A 168 -3.05 17.13 5.89
N GLU A 169 -2.42 16.69 6.98
CA GLU A 169 -1.17 15.91 6.88
C GLU A 169 -1.43 14.62 6.07
N LEU A 170 -0.43 14.20 5.29
CA LEU A 170 -0.50 13.01 4.46
C LEU A 170 0.35 11.90 5.08
N VAL A 171 -0.21 10.70 5.07
CA VAL A 171 0.46 9.50 5.57
C VAL A 171 0.40 8.41 4.50
N GLU A 172 1.46 7.61 4.41
CA GLU A 172 1.56 6.45 3.54
C GLU A 172 1.46 5.18 4.37
N VAL A 173 0.57 4.27 3.97
CA VAL A 173 0.35 3.00 4.67
C VAL A 173 1.61 2.12 4.61
N ARG A 174 1.95 1.52 5.75
CA ARG A 174 2.94 0.45 5.89
C ARG A 174 2.27 -0.85 6.33
N GLU A 175 1.30 -0.74 7.22
CA GLU A 175 0.42 -1.84 7.63
C GLU A 175 -1.03 -1.35 7.64
N TRP A 176 -1.89 -2.06 6.92
CA TRP A 176 -3.31 -1.73 6.82
C TRP A 176 -4.02 -1.82 8.17
N GLY A 177 -5.12 -1.07 8.29
CA GLY A 177 -5.89 -0.96 9.52
C GLY A 177 -6.29 -2.33 10.08
N LYS A 178 -5.85 -2.63 11.30
CA LYS A 178 -6.29 -3.80 12.06
C LYS A 178 -6.89 -3.38 13.39
N LYS A 179 -7.87 -4.15 13.87
CA LYS A 179 -8.54 -3.86 15.13
C LYS A 179 -7.63 -4.22 16.30
N GLN A 180 -7.47 -3.31 17.25
CA GLN A 180 -6.80 -3.55 18.51
C GLN A 180 -7.79 -4.19 19.50
N GLU A 181 -7.46 -5.38 19.97
CA GLU A 181 -8.24 -6.09 20.99
C GLU A 181 -8.01 -5.41 22.34
N GLY A 182 -9.06 -4.83 22.93
CA GLY A 182 -8.98 -4.04 24.18
C GLY A 182 -9.65 -2.68 24.03
N THR A 183 -9.16 -1.84 23.12
CA THR A 183 -9.75 -0.53 22.83
C THR A 183 -10.86 -0.58 21.79
N GLY A 184 -10.88 -1.61 20.93
CA GLY A 184 -11.78 -1.73 19.80
C GLY A 184 -11.50 -0.77 18.64
N LEU A 185 -10.42 0.01 18.74
CA LEU A 185 -9.99 0.96 17.71
C LEU A 185 -9.31 0.23 16.54
N THR A 186 -9.58 0.66 15.32
CA THR A 186 -8.80 0.24 14.15
C THR A 186 -7.55 1.10 14.09
N ARG A 187 -6.37 0.47 14.06
CA ARG A 187 -5.10 1.19 13.98
C ARG A 187 -4.31 0.78 12.74
N MET A 188 -3.68 1.77 12.11
CA MET A 188 -2.94 1.62 10.86
C MET A 188 -1.51 2.09 11.06
N LYS A 189 -0.51 1.28 10.65
CA LYS A 189 0.90 1.71 10.69
C LYS A 189 1.19 2.51 9.43
N CYS A 190 1.66 3.74 9.59
CA CYS A 190 1.89 4.65 8.48
C CYS A 190 3.22 5.39 8.64
N LYS A 191 3.76 5.85 7.51
CA LYS A 191 4.83 6.84 7.43
C LYS A 191 4.25 8.22 7.18
N VAL A 192 4.62 9.21 7.97
CA VAL A 192 4.22 10.61 7.78
C VAL A 192 5.04 11.21 6.65
N ARG A 193 4.36 11.81 5.64
CA ARG A 193 5.03 12.28 4.43
C ARG A 193 5.94 13.51 4.67
N SER A 194 5.60 14.36 5.64
CA SER A 194 6.32 15.62 5.89
C SER A 194 7.70 15.46 6.55
N ASP A 195 7.91 14.39 7.30
CA ASP A 195 9.09 14.20 8.16
C ASP A 195 9.59 12.75 8.21
N GLY A 196 8.85 11.82 7.62
CA GLY A 196 9.24 10.42 7.51
C GLY A 196 9.07 9.60 8.79
N LEU A 197 8.47 10.14 9.86
CA LEU A 197 8.22 9.35 11.07
C LEU A 197 7.25 8.20 10.78
N VAL A 198 7.57 7.02 11.29
CA VAL A 198 6.75 5.81 11.13
C VAL A 198 6.12 5.47 12.48
N GLY A 199 4.84 5.15 12.48
CA GLY A 199 4.12 4.77 13.70
C GLY A 199 2.67 4.40 13.43
N TRP A 200 1.93 4.20 14.51
CA TRP A 200 0.54 3.79 14.49
C TRP A 200 -0.39 4.98 14.71
N ILE A 201 -1.43 5.05 13.90
CA ILE A 201 -2.50 6.04 14.00
C ILE A 201 -3.86 5.33 14.10
N THR A 202 -4.87 6.06 14.55
CA THR A 202 -6.28 5.66 14.60
C THR A 202 -7.12 6.60 13.75
#